data_AF-A0A8T6V303-F1
#
_entry.id   AF-A0A8T6V303-F1
#
_cell.length_a   1.000
_cell.length_b   1.000
_cell.length_c   1.000
_cell.angle_alpha   90.00
_cell.angle_beta   90.00
_cell.angle_gamma   90.00
#
_symmetry.space_group_name_H-M   'P 1'
#
loop_
_entity.id
_entity.type
_entity.pdbx_description
1 polymer ?
#
loop_
_entity_poly.entity_id
_entity_poly.type
_entity_poly.pdbx_seq_one_letter_code
_entity_poly.pdbx_strand_id
1 'polypeptide(L)'
;MRITEVPTLGEVAEKKLEKAGIIRVEQLLSRSIADTAERTGMDNDSVYKIIEKCREKLEKDGLISKKLLKASELSDANTPIIKTGTGCMDKLLNGGLHTGAVTEVYGEFGSGKTQFCNVMAVRVQLPKDKGGLGGKCIWVDTEKTFSKDRIRTIAEANGLDPEEALDNIIVARAYNAVDMQVILEEIERTILADKDIKLIIIDSATGLFRDEFLGRGNLSERQRYLNKFLGLSWRMAKNTDRAVIWTNQVMVNPNTFYGDPILPIGGTGLSHKSTYRVYFKKSGRKRIGVMVDSSEIGQIEVMFGLHESGIIEPEEVERLEKERKKAKRKEKDL
;
A
#
# COMPACT_ATOMS: atom_id res chain seq x y z
N MET A 1 -17.65 -11.92 -9.08
CA MET A 1 -18.92 -12.18 -9.79
C MET A 1 -19.16 -11.04 -10.77
N ARG A 2 -19.49 -11.33 -12.02
CA ARG A 2 -19.86 -10.26 -12.98
C ARG A 2 -21.24 -9.69 -12.62
N ILE A 3 -21.47 -8.42 -12.93
CA ILE A 3 -22.78 -7.78 -12.67
C ILE A 3 -23.91 -8.51 -13.43
N THR A 4 -23.64 -8.99 -14.64
CA THR A 4 -24.57 -9.75 -15.49
C THR A 4 -24.92 -11.14 -14.94
N GLU A 5 -24.20 -11.63 -13.93
CA GLU A 5 -24.48 -12.92 -13.27
C GLU A 5 -25.52 -12.77 -12.14
N VAL A 6 -26.01 -11.55 -11.87
CA VAL A 6 -26.99 -11.27 -10.83
C VAL A 6 -28.38 -11.12 -11.48
N PRO A 7 -29.22 -12.17 -11.51
CA PRO A 7 -30.42 -12.19 -12.36
C PRO A 7 -31.50 -11.18 -11.96
N THR A 8 -31.36 -10.57 -10.77
CA THR A 8 -32.30 -9.60 -10.20
C THR A 8 -31.97 -8.15 -10.57
N LEU A 9 -30.84 -7.93 -11.25
CA LEU A 9 -30.47 -6.67 -11.87
C LEU A 9 -31.16 -6.59 -13.24
N GLY A 10 -32.02 -5.59 -13.43
CA GLY A 10 -32.65 -5.38 -14.74
C GLY A 10 -31.64 -4.83 -15.76
N GLU A 11 -31.83 -5.12 -17.05
CA GLU A 11 -30.88 -4.77 -18.13
C GLU A 11 -30.46 -3.29 -18.15
N VAL A 12 -31.37 -2.38 -17.78
CA VAL A 12 -31.08 -0.93 -17.75
C VAL A 12 -30.03 -0.61 -16.69
N ALA A 13 -30.12 -1.24 -15.52
CA ALA A 13 -29.16 -1.07 -14.44
C ALA A 13 -27.79 -1.66 -14.83
N GLU A 14 -27.78 -2.85 -15.42
CA GLU A 14 -26.57 -3.50 -15.91
C GLU A 14 -25.84 -2.63 -16.93
N LYS A 15 -26.54 -2.16 -17.98
CA LYS A 15 -25.96 -1.29 -19.01
C LYS A 15 -25.42 0.02 -18.45
N LYS A 16 -26.08 0.61 -17.44
CA LYS A 16 -25.59 1.83 -16.77
C LYS A 16 -24.32 1.57 -15.95
N LEU A 17 -24.27 0.46 -15.22
CA LEU A 17 -23.09 0.05 -14.44
C LEU A 17 -21.90 -0.28 -15.35
N GLU A 18 -22.12 -1.04 -16.43
CA GLU A 18 -21.07 -1.36 -17.39
C GLU A 18 -20.52 -0.11 -18.09
N LYS A 19 -21.40 0.82 -18.51
CA LYS A 19 -20.97 2.13 -19.06
C LYS A 19 -20.16 2.96 -18.07
N ALA A 20 -20.45 2.84 -16.77
CA ALA A 20 -19.70 3.46 -15.70
C ALA A 20 -18.38 2.72 -15.36
N GLY A 21 -18.06 1.63 -16.07
CA GLY A 21 -16.87 0.81 -15.84
C GLY A 21 -16.97 -0.12 -14.63
N ILE A 22 -18.18 -0.33 -14.09
CA ILE A 22 -18.47 -1.21 -12.96
C ILE A 22 -19.01 -2.53 -13.54
N ILE A 23 -18.10 -3.48 -13.76
CA ILE A 23 -18.39 -4.75 -14.44
C ILE A 23 -18.52 -5.93 -13.46
N ARG A 24 -18.04 -5.75 -12.22
CA ARG A 24 -18.05 -6.78 -11.17
C ARG A 24 -18.74 -6.31 -9.91
N VAL A 25 -19.40 -7.23 -9.22
CA VAL A 25 -20.09 -6.94 -7.95
C VAL A 25 -19.10 -6.42 -6.91
N GLU A 26 -17.88 -6.96 -6.88
CA GLU A 26 -16.82 -6.52 -5.97
C GLU A 26 -16.46 -5.03 -6.15
N GLN A 27 -16.53 -4.49 -7.38
CA GLN A 27 -16.30 -3.07 -7.70
C GLN A 27 -17.45 -2.17 -7.25
N LEU A 28 -18.67 -2.69 -7.34
CA LEU A 28 -19.85 -1.98 -6.89
C LEU A 28 -19.85 -1.87 -5.35
N LEU A 29 -19.56 -2.98 -4.66
CA LEU A 29 -19.50 -3.02 -3.20
C LEU A 29 -18.30 -2.24 -2.62
N SER A 30 -17.25 -2.04 -3.42
CA SER A 30 -16.12 -1.17 -3.10
C SER A 30 -16.37 0.31 -3.40
N ARG A 31 -17.60 0.76 -3.71
CA ARG A 31 -17.87 2.18 -3.98
C ARG A 31 -18.92 2.74 -3.04
N SER A 32 -18.90 4.07 -2.89
CA SER A 32 -19.98 4.74 -2.17
C SER A 32 -21.21 4.84 -3.07
N ILE A 33 -22.38 4.95 -2.44
CA ILE A 33 -23.65 5.18 -3.15
C ILE A 33 -23.56 6.45 -3.98
N ALA A 34 -23.02 7.54 -3.42
CA ALA A 34 -22.89 8.82 -4.11
C ALA A 34 -21.98 8.75 -5.35
N ASP A 35 -20.80 8.13 -5.27
CA ASP A 35 -19.89 7.98 -6.42
C ASP A 35 -20.53 7.12 -7.52
N THR A 36 -21.23 6.06 -7.12
CA THR A 36 -21.93 5.19 -8.08
C THR A 36 -23.09 5.92 -8.75
N ALA A 37 -23.89 6.67 -7.99
CA ALA A 37 -25.01 7.46 -8.49
C ALA A 37 -24.54 8.51 -9.51
N GLU A 38 -23.47 9.24 -9.17
CA GLU A 38 -22.86 10.25 -10.04
C GLU A 38 -22.40 9.66 -11.37
N ARG A 39 -21.70 8.52 -11.35
CA ARG A 39 -21.18 7.87 -12.57
C ARG A 39 -22.25 7.24 -13.46
N THR A 40 -23.28 6.66 -12.84
CA THR A 40 -24.33 5.91 -13.55
C THR A 40 -25.50 6.81 -13.96
N GLY A 41 -25.59 8.03 -13.43
CA GLY A 41 -26.76 8.88 -13.57
C GLY A 41 -28.01 8.23 -12.97
N MET A 42 -27.85 7.49 -11.88
CA MET A 42 -28.94 6.89 -11.11
C MET A 42 -29.14 7.69 -9.82
N ASP A 43 -30.34 7.66 -9.25
CA ASP A 43 -30.57 8.21 -7.92
C ASP A 43 -30.00 7.28 -6.83
N ASN A 44 -29.76 7.84 -5.64
CA ASN A 44 -29.15 7.11 -4.53
C ASN A 44 -29.99 5.90 -4.06
N ASP A 45 -31.32 5.95 -4.16
CA ASP A 45 -32.20 4.87 -3.71
C ASP A 45 -32.15 3.68 -4.68
N SER A 46 -32.14 3.96 -6.00
CA SER A 46 -31.89 2.95 -7.03
C SER A 46 -30.55 2.24 -6.83
N VAL A 47 -29.48 2.99 -6.57
CA VAL A 47 -28.14 2.44 -6.30
C VAL A 47 -28.15 1.59 -5.03
N TYR A 48 -28.79 2.06 -3.96
CA TYR A 48 -28.92 1.32 -2.71
C TYR A 48 -29.58 -0.05 -2.93
N LYS A 49 -30.72 -0.08 -3.62
CA LYS A 49 -31.45 -1.33 -3.94
C LYS A 49 -30.63 -2.30 -4.77
N ILE A 50 -29.83 -1.78 -5.71
CA ILE A 50 -28.92 -2.58 -6.53
C ILE A 50 -27.83 -3.22 -5.66
N ILE A 51 -27.21 -2.46 -4.75
CA ILE A 51 -26.20 -2.96 -3.83
C ILE A 51 -26.78 -4.04 -2.92
N GLU A 52 -27.99 -3.86 -2.42
CA GLU A 52 -28.68 -4.84 -1.57
C GLU A 52 -28.88 -6.18 -2.30
N LYS A 53 -29.43 -6.15 -3.52
CA LYS A 53 -29.60 -7.34 -4.36
C LYS A 53 -28.29 -8.06 -4.66
N CYS A 54 -27.25 -7.31 -5.03
CA CYS A 54 -25.91 -7.84 -5.28
C CYS A 54 -25.35 -8.53 -4.04
N ARG A 55 -25.50 -7.92 -2.87
CA ARG A 55 -25.03 -8.46 -1.60
C ARG A 55 -25.77 -9.74 -1.22
N GLU A 56 -27.10 -9.75 -1.33
CA GLU A 56 -27.90 -10.95 -1.07
C GLU A 56 -27.49 -12.13 -1.94
N LYS A 57 -27.17 -11.87 -3.22
CA LYS A 57 -26.70 -12.90 -4.14
C LYS A 57 -25.35 -13.47 -3.71
N LEU A 58 -24.38 -12.61 -3.36
CA LEU A 58 -23.08 -13.08 -2.85
C LEU A 58 -23.22 -13.88 -1.55
N GLU A 59 -24.13 -13.50 -0.65
CA GLU A 59 -24.38 -14.21 0.60
C GLU A 59 -25.02 -15.59 0.35
N LYS A 60 -26.01 -15.66 -0.55
CA LYS A 60 -26.64 -16.92 -0.97
C LYS A 60 -25.65 -17.88 -1.62
N ASP A 61 -24.71 -17.35 -2.40
CA ASP A 61 -23.66 -18.14 -3.06
C ASP A 61 -22.49 -18.49 -2.11
N GLY A 62 -22.55 -18.06 -0.84
CA GLY A 62 -21.51 -18.33 0.16
C GLY A 62 -20.20 -17.60 -0.10
N LEU A 63 -20.21 -16.56 -0.94
CA LEU A 63 -19.04 -15.78 -1.32
C LEU A 63 -18.70 -14.66 -0.33
N ILE A 64 -19.67 -14.25 0.50
CA ILE A 64 -19.45 -13.34 1.62
C ILE A 64 -20.07 -13.92 2.90
N SER A 65 -19.50 -13.56 4.04
CA SER A 65 -20.01 -13.98 5.34
C SER A 65 -21.35 -13.32 5.67
N LYS A 66 -22.10 -13.97 6.58
CA LYS A 66 -23.37 -13.45 7.11
C LYS A 66 -23.18 -12.07 7.72
N LYS A 67 -24.25 -11.26 7.67
CA LYS A 67 -24.29 -9.84 8.09
C LYS A 67 -23.74 -9.56 9.50
N LEU A 68 -23.82 -10.52 10.41
CA LEU A 68 -23.31 -10.43 11.77
C LEU A 68 -22.58 -11.72 12.10
N LEU A 69 -21.35 -11.59 12.59
CA LEU A 69 -20.52 -12.67 13.12
C LEU A 69 -20.18 -12.35 14.57
N LYS A 70 -20.06 -13.37 15.42
CA LYS A 70 -19.44 -13.20 16.74
C LYS A 70 -17.96 -12.92 16.56
N ALA A 71 -17.36 -12.18 17.50
CA ALA A 71 -15.91 -11.93 17.47
C ALA A 71 -15.09 -13.24 17.42
N SER A 72 -15.53 -14.29 18.12
CA SER A 72 -14.91 -15.62 18.09
C SER A 72 -15.03 -16.37 16.76
N GLU A 73 -15.92 -15.91 15.87
CA GLU A 73 -16.12 -16.47 14.53
C GLU A 73 -15.30 -15.71 13.48
N LEU A 74 -14.65 -14.60 13.86
CA LEU A 74 -13.67 -13.92 13.00
C LEU A 74 -12.42 -14.77 12.94
N SER A 75 -12.07 -15.25 11.75
CA SER A 75 -10.83 -15.99 11.54
C SER A 75 -9.66 -15.03 11.29
N ASP A 76 -8.98 -14.60 12.34
CA ASP A 76 -7.73 -13.82 12.21
C ASP A 76 -6.55 -14.70 11.75
N ALA A 77 -6.67 -16.02 11.91
CA ALA A 77 -5.57 -16.98 11.78
C ALA A 77 -5.01 -17.18 10.36
N ASN A 78 -5.61 -16.58 9.33
CA ASN A 78 -5.25 -16.86 7.94
C ASN A 78 -4.93 -15.63 7.09
N THR A 79 -4.90 -14.40 7.66
CA THR A 79 -4.52 -13.21 6.89
C THR A 79 -3.09 -13.38 6.39
N PRO A 80 -2.86 -13.47 5.07
CA PRO A 80 -1.50 -13.66 4.56
C PRO A 80 -0.60 -12.48 4.91
N ILE A 81 0.63 -12.76 5.31
CA ILE A 81 1.63 -11.76 5.68
C ILE A 81 2.86 -11.92 4.77
N ILE A 82 3.37 -10.81 4.23
CA ILE A 82 4.62 -10.78 3.47
C ILE A 82 5.76 -10.42 4.42
N LYS A 83 6.68 -11.36 4.68
CA LYS A 83 7.87 -11.15 5.50
C LYS A 83 8.82 -10.17 4.81
N THR A 84 9.35 -9.22 5.57
CA THR A 84 10.32 -8.23 5.08
C THR A 84 11.70 -8.83 4.82
N GLY A 85 11.99 -10.00 5.39
CA GLY A 85 13.29 -10.66 5.30
C GLY A 85 14.27 -10.23 6.40
N THR A 86 13.87 -9.31 7.28
CA THR A 86 14.63 -8.91 8.47
C THR A 86 13.76 -9.01 9.71
N GLY A 87 14.30 -9.64 10.76
CA GLY A 87 13.62 -9.84 12.03
C GLY A 87 13.28 -8.52 12.73
N CYS A 88 14.15 -7.50 12.65
CA CYS A 88 13.86 -6.20 13.22
C CYS A 88 12.61 -5.55 12.59
N MET A 89 12.47 -5.61 11.27
CA MET A 89 11.34 -4.99 10.57
C MET A 89 10.08 -5.84 10.65
N ASP A 90 10.21 -7.18 10.62
CA ASP A 90 9.08 -8.07 10.89
C ASP A 90 8.55 -7.85 12.31
N LYS A 91 9.41 -7.64 13.31
CA LYS A 91 8.98 -7.27 14.66
C LYS A 91 8.23 -5.94 14.68
N LEU A 92 8.73 -4.94 13.95
CA LEU A 92 8.07 -3.63 13.84
C LEU A 92 6.66 -3.74 13.26
N LEU A 93 6.48 -4.61 12.27
CA LEU A 93 5.23 -4.79 11.53
C LEU A 93 4.35 -5.94 12.05
N ASN A 94 4.51 -6.34 13.31
CA ASN A 94 3.76 -7.46 13.90
C ASN A 94 3.80 -8.74 13.04
N GLY A 95 4.99 -9.15 12.65
CA GLY A 95 5.25 -10.32 11.83
C GLY A 95 5.47 -10.05 10.34
N GLY A 96 5.21 -8.85 9.82
CA GLY A 96 5.49 -8.48 8.42
C GLY A 96 4.39 -7.61 7.80
N LEU A 97 4.38 -7.45 6.49
CA LEU A 97 3.36 -6.65 5.81
C LEU A 97 2.06 -7.45 5.65
N HIS A 98 1.02 -7.03 6.36
CA HIS A 98 -0.30 -7.68 6.35
C HIS A 98 -1.06 -7.39 5.05
N THR A 99 -1.63 -8.42 4.44
CA THR A 99 -2.65 -8.26 3.40
C THR A 99 -3.98 -7.81 4.01
N GLY A 100 -4.88 -7.25 3.21
CA GLY A 100 -6.11 -6.67 3.76
C GLY A 100 -5.86 -5.39 4.54
N ALA A 101 -4.64 -4.83 4.52
CA ALA A 101 -4.25 -3.67 5.31
C ALA A 101 -3.49 -2.64 4.47
N VAL A 102 -3.58 -1.39 4.91
CA VAL A 102 -2.78 -0.29 4.38
C VAL A 102 -1.67 0.03 5.37
N THR A 103 -0.43 -0.02 4.92
CA THR A 103 0.74 0.39 5.69
C THR A 103 1.30 1.69 5.13
N GLU A 104 1.18 2.76 5.91
CA GLU A 104 1.83 4.03 5.59
C GLU A 104 3.24 4.04 6.17
N VAL A 105 4.23 4.28 5.32
CA VAL A 105 5.62 4.52 5.72
C VAL A 105 5.96 5.97 5.44
N TYR A 106 6.15 6.76 6.49
CA TYR A 106 6.44 8.18 6.37
C TYR A 106 7.80 8.55 6.95
N GLY A 107 8.34 9.68 6.54
CA GLY A 107 9.63 10.19 7.04
C GLY A 107 10.34 11.11 6.05
N GLU A 108 11.50 11.60 6.44
CA GLU A 108 12.30 12.50 5.60
C GLU A 108 12.82 11.84 4.32
N PHE A 109 13.24 12.66 3.34
CA PHE A 109 13.95 12.16 2.17
C PHE A 109 15.20 11.36 2.59
N GLY A 110 15.43 10.19 1.99
CA GLY A 110 16.58 9.32 2.31
C GLY A 110 16.46 8.55 3.64
N SER A 111 15.29 8.56 4.30
CA SER A 111 15.05 7.74 5.50
C SER A 111 14.88 6.24 5.21
N GLY A 112 14.69 5.85 3.95
CA GLY A 112 14.58 4.44 3.54
C GLY A 112 13.21 4.00 3.03
N LYS A 113 12.23 4.91 2.86
CA LYS A 113 10.87 4.58 2.39
C LYS A 113 10.85 3.80 1.06
N THR A 114 11.42 4.37 0.00
CA THR A 114 11.53 3.71 -1.31
C THR A 114 12.36 2.42 -1.23
N GLN A 115 13.35 2.33 -0.34
CA GLN A 115 14.12 1.10 -0.14
C GLN A 115 13.26 -0.02 0.45
N PHE A 116 12.41 0.31 1.43
CA PHE A 116 11.40 -0.62 1.95
C PHE A 116 10.45 -1.07 0.85
N CYS A 117 9.95 -0.16 0.03
CA CYS A 117 9.09 -0.51 -1.12
C CYS A 117 9.79 -1.46 -2.10
N ASN A 118 11.05 -1.21 -2.48
CA ASN A 118 11.81 -2.09 -3.36
C ASN A 118 11.96 -3.50 -2.76
N VAL A 119 12.28 -3.60 -1.46
CA VAL A 119 12.36 -4.89 -0.76
C VAL A 119 11.02 -5.60 -0.81
N MET A 120 9.92 -4.93 -0.47
CA MET A 120 8.60 -5.57 -0.45
C MET A 120 8.13 -6.01 -1.84
N ALA A 121 8.45 -5.25 -2.90
CA ALA A 121 8.15 -5.60 -4.29
C ALA A 121 8.82 -6.90 -4.74
N VAL A 122 9.99 -7.24 -4.18
CA VAL A 122 10.68 -8.51 -4.41
C VAL A 122 10.18 -9.59 -3.46
N ARG A 123 10.06 -9.28 -2.15
CA ARG A 123 9.68 -10.24 -1.11
C ARG A 123 8.30 -10.87 -1.33
N VAL A 124 7.35 -10.13 -1.90
CA VAL A 124 6.00 -10.67 -2.22
C VAL A 124 6.05 -11.85 -3.20
N GLN A 125 7.06 -11.89 -4.08
CA GLN A 125 7.22 -12.89 -5.14
C GLN A 125 7.78 -14.21 -4.62
N LEU A 126 8.46 -14.19 -3.47
CA LEU A 126 8.99 -15.40 -2.85
C LEU A 126 7.85 -16.39 -2.50
N PRO A 127 8.12 -17.70 -2.48
CA PRO A 127 7.12 -18.68 -2.10
C PRO A 127 6.77 -18.56 -0.60
N LYS A 128 5.62 -19.12 -0.21
CA LYS A 128 5.05 -18.99 1.14
C LYS A 128 5.95 -19.50 2.24
N ASP A 129 6.67 -20.59 2.00
CA ASP A 129 7.65 -21.19 2.92
C ASP A 129 8.86 -20.27 3.16
N LYS A 130 9.18 -19.36 2.23
CA LYS A 130 10.19 -18.31 2.38
C LYS A 130 9.63 -16.97 2.87
N GLY A 131 8.34 -16.94 3.23
CA GLY A 131 7.66 -15.78 3.77
C GLY A 131 7.15 -14.78 2.73
N GLY A 132 7.15 -15.11 1.44
CA GLY A 132 6.42 -14.35 0.43
C GLY A 132 5.02 -14.91 0.19
N LEU A 133 4.39 -14.55 -0.93
CA LEU A 133 3.07 -15.05 -1.32
C LEU A 133 3.02 -15.66 -2.72
N GLY A 134 4.18 -15.81 -3.38
CA GLY A 134 4.26 -16.21 -4.79
C GLY A 134 3.53 -15.23 -5.71
N GLY A 135 3.45 -13.96 -5.32
CA GLY A 135 2.56 -12.98 -5.92
C GLY A 135 3.30 -11.86 -6.64
N LYS A 136 2.58 -11.16 -7.52
CA LYS A 136 3.05 -10.00 -8.26
C LYS A 136 2.84 -8.69 -7.50
N CYS A 137 3.54 -7.65 -7.95
CA CYS A 137 3.44 -6.30 -7.40
C CYS A 137 2.95 -5.31 -8.46
N ILE A 138 2.08 -4.38 -8.07
CA ILE A 138 1.85 -3.14 -8.81
C ILE A 138 2.61 -2.02 -8.09
N TRP A 139 3.37 -1.22 -8.82
CA TRP A 139 4.05 -0.03 -8.34
C TRP A 139 3.53 1.22 -9.03
N VAL A 140 2.96 2.14 -8.25
CA VAL A 140 2.58 3.48 -8.71
C VAL A 140 3.67 4.46 -8.31
N ASP A 141 4.39 4.96 -9.31
CA ASP A 141 5.52 5.86 -9.17
C ASP A 141 5.10 7.30 -9.47
N THR A 142 5.01 8.14 -8.44
CA THR A 142 4.64 9.57 -8.57
C THR A 142 5.87 10.47 -8.56
N GLU A 143 7.00 10.01 -8.02
CA GLU A 143 8.23 10.80 -7.85
C GLU A 143 9.37 10.37 -8.79
N LYS A 144 9.11 9.40 -9.69
CA LYS A 144 10.11 8.80 -10.61
C LYS A 144 11.26 8.09 -9.88
N THR A 145 10.95 7.43 -8.76
CA THR A 145 11.93 6.78 -7.87
C THR A 145 12.18 5.31 -8.17
N PHE A 146 11.33 4.68 -8.99
CA PHE A 146 11.49 3.27 -9.34
C PHE A 146 12.77 3.03 -10.14
N SER A 147 13.59 2.07 -9.71
CA SER A 147 14.86 1.71 -10.34
C SER A 147 14.90 0.21 -10.61
N LYS A 148 15.01 -0.14 -11.90
CA LYS A 148 15.14 -1.54 -12.33
C LYS A 148 16.38 -2.20 -11.75
N ASP A 149 17.52 -1.50 -11.81
CA ASP A 149 18.79 -2.01 -11.29
C ASP A 149 18.69 -2.29 -9.79
N ARG A 150 17.94 -1.44 -9.06
CA ARG A 150 17.71 -1.67 -7.64
C ARG A 150 16.91 -2.94 -7.38
N ILE A 151 15.86 -3.20 -8.17
CA ILE A 151 15.10 -4.45 -8.10
C ILE A 151 15.99 -5.65 -8.40
N ARG A 152 16.82 -5.58 -9.46
CA ARG A 152 17.75 -6.66 -9.82
C ARG A 152 18.67 -7.03 -8.66
N THR A 153 19.34 -6.03 -8.07
CA THR A 153 20.25 -6.27 -6.93
C THR A 153 19.54 -6.94 -5.75
N ILE A 154 18.32 -6.52 -5.42
CA ILE A 154 17.56 -7.09 -4.31
C ILE A 154 17.04 -8.49 -4.66
N ALA A 155 16.63 -8.72 -5.91
CA ALA A 155 16.18 -10.03 -6.41
C ALA A 155 17.31 -11.07 -6.32
N GLU A 156 18.50 -10.74 -6.81
CA GLU A 156 19.70 -11.60 -6.71
C GLU A 156 20.01 -11.93 -5.25
N ALA A 157 20.01 -10.93 -4.37
CA ALA A 157 20.27 -11.11 -2.95
C ALA A 157 19.22 -11.99 -2.23
N ASN A 158 18.01 -12.10 -2.79
CA ASN A 158 16.95 -12.97 -2.28
C ASN A 158 16.83 -14.31 -3.05
N GLY A 159 17.75 -14.58 -3.97
CA GLY A 159 17.79 -15.82 -4.76
C GLY A 159 16.68 -15.96 -5.79
N LEU A 160 16.21 -14.83 -6.34
CA LEU A 160 15.29 -14.79 -7.48
C LEU A 160 16.02 -14.44 -8.77
N ASP A 161 15.48 -14.88 -9.91
CA ASP A 161 15.94 -14.41 -11.21
C ASP A 161 15.60 -12.91 -11.37
N PRO A 162 16.57 -12.05 -11.74
CA PRO A 162 16.34 -10.61 -11.78
C PRO A 162 15.35 -10.15 -12.85
N GLU A 163 15.31 -10.83 -14.01
CA GLU A 163 14.42 -10.44 -15.10
C GLU A 163 13.00 -10.96 -14.85
N GLU A 164 12.85 -12.19 -14.34
CA GLU A 164 11.56 -12.69 -13.86
C GLU A 164 10.99 -11.80 -12.74
N ALA A 165 11.85 -11.34 -11.83
CA ALA A 165 11.44 -10.44 -10.77
C ALA A 165 10.94 -9.08 -11.29
N LEU A 166 11.50 -8.59 -12.40
CA LEU A 166 11.06 -7.37 -13.07
C LEU A 166 9.73 -7.57 -13.80
N ASP A 167 9.55 -8.69 -14.50
CA ASP A 167 8.31 -9.02 -15.23
C ASP A 167 7.10 -9.16 -14.29
N ASN A 168 7.34 -9.57 -13.05
CA ASN A 168 6.33 -9.65 -11.99
C ASN A 168 5.99 -8.30 -11.32
N ILE A 169 6.59 -7.18 -11.77
CA ILE A 169 6.31 -5.84 -11.26
C ILE A 169 5.71 -4.97 -12.36
N ILE A 170 4.42 -4.68 -12.22
CA ILE A 170 3.70 -3.76 -13.11
C ILE A 170 3.92 -2.34 -12.61
N VAL A 171 4.49 -1.47 -13.44
CA VAL A 171 4.77 -0.07 -13.06
C VAL A 171 3.83 0.88 -13.77
N ALA A 172 3.13 1.72 -13.01
CA ALA A 172 2.36 2.86 -13.51
C ALA A 172 3.00 4.16 -13.04
N ARG A 173 3.12 5.16 -13.92
CA ARG A 173 3.66 6.49 -13.57
C ARG A 173 2.52 7.49 -13.54
N ALA A 174 2.29 8.13 -12.39
CA ALA A 174 1.24 9.14 -12.26
C ALA A 174 1.84 10.54 -12.42
N TYR A 175 1.28 11.34 -13.33
CA TYR A 175 1.80 12.68 -13.66
C TYR A 175 1.03 13.83 -13.00
N ASN A 176 -0.23 13.61 -12.63
CA ASN A 176 -1.09 14.57 -11.92
C ASN A 176 -2.25 13.86 -11.20
N ALA A 177 -3.01 14.58 -10.39
CA ALA A 177 -4.09 14.04 -9.56
C ALA A 177 -5.21 13.37 -10.36
N VAL A 178 -5.47 13.82 -11.59
CA VAL A 178 -6.47 13.20 -12.48
C VAL A 178 -5.95 11.85 -12.99
N ASP A 179 -4.70 11.83 -13.48
CA ASP A 179 -4.02 10.63 -13.94
C ASP A 179 -3.93 9.56 -12.84
N MET A 180 -3.66 10.00 -11.60
CA MET A 180 -3.68 9.11 -10.43
C MET A 180 -5.03 8.43 -10.22
N GLN A 181 -6.15 9.11 -10.46
CA GLN A 181 -7.47 8.49 -10.36
C GLN A 181 -7.70 7.45 -11.45
N VAL A 182 -7.30 7.75 -12.69
CA VAL A 182 -7.40 6.80 -13.81
C VAL A 182 -6.56 5.57 -13.53
N ILE A 183 -5.31 5.74 -13.06
CA ILE A 183 -4.42 4.65 -12.67
C ILE A 183 -5.05 3.79 -11.58
N LEU A 184 -5.62 4.38 -10.52
CA LEU A 184 -6.27 3.62 -9.46
C LEU A 184 -7.47 2.78 -9.96
N GLU A 185 -8.26 3.33 -10.88
CA GLU A 185 -9.39 2.58 -11.48
C GLU A 185 -8.89 1.42 -12.35
N GLU A 186 -7.81 1.61 -13.09
CA GLU A 186 -7.17 0.55 -13.87
C GLU A 186 -6.55 -0.52 -12.99
N ILE A 187 -5.92 -0.13 -11.88
CA ILE A 187 -5.40 -1.06 -10.87
C ILE A 187 -6.54 -1.91 -10.32
N GLU A 188 -7.67 -1.31 -9.94
CA GLU A 188 -8.82 -2.06 -9.42
C GLU A 188 -9.31 -3.12 -10.43
N ARG A 189 -9.36 -2.78 -11.73
CA ARG A 189 -9.71 -3.75 -12.78
C ARG A 189 -8.66 -4.85 -12.89
N THR A 190 -7.39 -4.46 -12.92
CA THR A 190 -6.25 -5.36 -13.06
C THR A 190 -6.20 -6.38 -11.92
N ILE A 191 -6.36 -5.94 -10.67
CA ILE A 191 -6.34 -6.84 -9.51
C ILE A 191 -7.57 -7.76 -9.45
N LEU A 192 -8.69 -7.37 -10.05
CA LEU A 192 -9.85 -8.26 -10.12
C LEU A 192 -9.72 -9.31 -11.21
N ALA A 193 -8.96 -9.01 -12.27
CA ALA A 193 -8.62 -9.92 -13.36
C ALA A 193 -7.47 -10.87 -12.99
N ASP A 194 -6.37 -10.34 -12.45
CA ASP A 194 -5.19 -11.10 -12.00
C ASP A 194 -5.19 -11.23 -10.47
N LYS A 195 -5.46 -12.44 -10.00
CA LYS A 195 -5.50 -12.79 -8.57
C LYS A 195 -4.11 -12.98 -7.96
N ASP A 196 -3.06 -13.06 -8.77
CA ASP A 196 -1.68 -13.25 -8.32
C ASP A 196 -1.06 -11.94 -7.85
N ILE A 197 -1.66 -10.79 -8.18
CA ILE A 197 -1.23 -9.50 -7.62
C ILE A 197 -1.60 -9.45 -6.15
N LYS A 198 -0.58 -9.43 -5.27
CA LYS A 198 -0.76 -9.43 -3.80
C LYS A 198 -0.30 -8.15 -3.13
N LEU A 199 0.47 -7.31 -3.82
CA LEU A 199 1.03 -6.08 -3.28
C LEU A 199 0.78 -4.90 -4.23
N ILE A 200 0.36 -3.77 -3.68
CA ILE A 200 0.25 -2.49 -4.37
C ILE A 200 1.11 -1.47 -3.61
N ILE A 201 2.05 -0.85 -4.29
CA ILE A 201 2.93 0.18 -3.75
C ILE A 201 2.56 1.52 -4.39
N ILE A 202 2.46 2.57 -3.58
CA ILE A 202 2.23 3.94 -4.04
C ILE A 202 3.33 4.83 -3.46
N ASP A 203 4.34 5.13 -4.27
CA ASP A 203 5.53 5.90 -3.91
C ASP A 203 5.57 7.22 -4.72
N SER A 204 5.10 8.35 -4.21
CA SER A 204 4.44 8.59 -2.91
C SER A 204 2.95 8.91 -3.02
N ALA A 205 2.22 8.66 -1.94
CA ALA A 205 0.78 8.89 -1.85
C ALA A 205 0.39 10.38 -1.83
N THR A 206 1.28 11.27 -1.39
CA THR A 206 0.96 12.69 -1.19
C THR A 206 1.77 13.65 -2.06
N GLY A 207 2.86 13.20 -2.68
CA GLY A 207 3.77 14.07 -3.45
C GLY A 207 3.03 14.83 -4.55
N LEU A 208 2.28 14.09 -5.38
CA LEU A 208 1.52 14.63 -6.50
C LEU A 208 0.50 15.70 -6.09
N PHE A 209 -0.31 15.42 -5.07
CA PHE A 209 -1.35 16.35 -4.59
C PHE A 209 -0.76 17.60 -3.91
N ARG A 210 0.47 17.52 -3.41
CA ARG A 210 1.17 18.65 -2.81
C ARG A 210 1.65 19.62 -3.89
N ASP A 211 2.22 19.10 -4.97
CA ASP A 211 2.83 19.90 -6.02
C ASP A 211 1.79 20.59 -6.90
N GLU A 212 0.65 19.92 -7.15
CA GLU A 212 -0.40 20.45 -8.03
C GLU A 212 -1.30 21.48 -7.34
N PHE A 213 -1.58 21.33 -6.04
CA PHE A 213 -2.53 22.18 -5.32
C PHE A 213 -1.81 23.07 -4.28
N LEU A 214 -1.11 24.08 -4.78
CA LEU A 214 -0.42 25.08 -3.95
C LEU A 214 -1.39 26.10 -3.33
N GLY A 215 -1.07 26.54 -2.11
CA GLY A 215 -1.80 27.60 -1.41
C GLY A 215 -3.07 27.15 -0.67
N ARG A 216 -3.51 27.97 0.30
CA ARG A 216 -4.68 27.65 1.16
C ARG A 216 -6.02 27.64 0.40
N GLY A 217 -6.11 28.32 -0.75
CA GLY A 217 -7.32 28.38 -1.57
C GLY A 217 -7.69 27.05 -2.24
N ASN A 218 -6.73 26.15 -2.45
CA ASN A 218 -6.92 24.87 -3.11
C ASN A 218 -7.08 23.69 -2.12
N LEU A 219 -7.14 23.98 -0.82
CA LEU A 219 -7.16 22.95 0.22
C LEU A 219 -8.36 22.00 0.08
N SER A 220 -9.54 22.54 -0.21
CA SER A 220 -10.77 21.77 -0.37
C SER A 220 -10.70 20.80 -1.56
N GLU A 221 -10.21 21.27 -2.71
CA GLU A 221 -10.04 20.40 -3.89
C GLU A 221 -8.98 19.34 -3.65
N ARG A 222 -7.82 19.73 -3.08
CA ARG A 222 -6.78 18.79 -2.68
C ARG A 222 -7.34 17.70 -1.77
N GLN A 223 -8.13 18.08 -0.76
CA GLN A 223 -8.73 17.13 0.17
C GLN A 223 -9.74 16.21 -0.53
N ARG A 224 -10.50 16.72 -1.51
CA ARG A 224 -11.40 15.91 -2.34
C ARG A 224 -10.64 14.84 -3.12
N TYR A 225 -9.60 15.22 -3.86
CA TYR A 225 -8.76 14.30 -4.64
C TYR A 225 -8.05 13.27 -3.74
N LEU A 226 -7.45 13.73 -2.64
CA LEU A 226 -6.79 12.88 -1.67
C LEU A 226 -7.77 11.88 -1.04
N ASN A 227 -8.96 12.31 -0.61
CA ASN A 227 -9.95 11.41 -0.01
C ASN A 227 -10.44 10.34 -1.00
N LYS A 228 -10.60 10.68 -2.28
CA LYS A 228 -10.95 9.68 -3.31
C LYS A 228 -9.83 8.66 -3.50
N PHE A 229 -8.58 9.12 -3.56
CA PHE A 229 -7.39 8.27 -3.60
C PHE A 229 -7.33 7.32 -2.39
N LEU A 230 -7.42 7.86 -1.17
CA LEU A 230 -7.36 7.09 0.08
C LEU A 230 -8.50 6.09 0.19
N GLY A 231 -9.71 6.51 -0.20
CA GLY A 231 -10.89 5.66 -0.19
C GLY A 231 -10.73 4.46 -1.12
N LEU A 232 -10.32 4.68 -2.37
CA LEU A 232 -10.17 3.60 -3.35
C LEU A 232 -9.05 2.63 -2.96
N SER A 233 -7.87 3.14 -2.63
CA SER A 233 -6.72 2.30 -2.26
C SER A 233 -6.96 1.51 -0.96
N TRP A 234 -7.62 2.10 0.04
CA TRP A 234 -8.04 1.37 1.25
C TRP A 234 -9.01 0.23 0.94
N ARG A 235 -9.98 0.45 0.04
CA ARG A 235 -10.94 -0.57 -0.36
C ARG A 235 -10.29 -1.67 -1.19
N MET A 236 -9.30 -1.34 -2.03
CA MET A 236 -8.49 -2.35 -2.71
C MET A 236 -7.78 -3.25 -1.71
N ALA A 237 -7.22 -2.69 -0.63
CA ALA A 237 -6.63 -3.52 0.43
C ALA A 237 -7.67 -4.44 1.05
N LYS A 238 -8.72 -3.86 1.65
CA LYS A 238 -9.70 -4.54 2.53
C LYS A 238 -10.64 -5.50 1.80
N ASN A 239 -11.09 -5.15 0.60
CA ASN A 239 -12.12 -5.95 -0.10
C ASN A 239 -11.50 -7.04 -0.97
N THR A 240 -10.18 -7.04 -1.13
CA THR A 240 -9.53 -7.89 -2.12
C THR A 240 -8.29 -8.62 -1.59
N ASP A 241 -8.07 -8.56 -0.28
CA ASP A 241 -7.00 -9.22 0.48
C ASP A 241 -5.60 -8.95 -0.08
N ARG A 242 -5.32 -7.67 -0.33
CA ARG A 242 -4.04 -7.19 -0.84
C ARG A 242 -3.33 -6.33 0.18
N ALA A 243 -2.01 -6.44 0.22
CA ALA A 243 -1.19 -5.51 0.98
C ALA A 243 -1.05 -4.21 0.17
N VAL A 244 -1.23 -3.07 0.83
CA VAL A 244 -1.03 -1.75 0.21
C VAL A 244 0.00 -0.97 1.01
N ILE A 245 1.02 -0.45 0.33
CA ILE A 245 2.01 0.45 0.92
C ILE A 245 1.80 1.85 0.37
N TRP A 246 1.72 2.84 1.26
CA TRP A 246 1.84 4.24 0.91
C TRP A 246 3.15 4.78 1.46
N THR A 247 3.94 5.44 0.63
CA THR A 247 5.00 6.31 1.17
C THR A 247 4.46 7.72 1.33
N ASN A 248 4.91 8.38 2.39
CA ASN A 248 4.53 9.75 2.65
C ASN A 248 5.74 10.59 3.08
N GLN A 249 5.73 11.85 2.68
CA GLN A 249 6.74 12.81 3.09
C GLN A 249 6.29 13.50 4.39
N VAL A 250 7.26 14.15 5.04
CA VAL A 250 7.02 14.89 6.28
C VAL A 250 7.24 16.38 6.07
N MET A 251 6.62 17.16 6.94
CA MET A 251 6.87 18.60 7.07
C MET A 251 7.29 18.92 8.50
N VAL A 252 8.15 19.91 8.65
CA VAL A 252 8.51 20.45 9.96
C VAL A 252 7.43 21.44 10.37
N ASN A 253 6.82 21.22 11.53
CA ASN A 253 5.93 22.16 12.18
C ASN A 253 6.74 23.06 13.13
N PRO A 254 6.98 24.34 12.78
CA PRO A 254 7.77 25.25 13.61
C PRO A 254 7.06 25.63 14.92
N ASN A 255 5.77 25.35 15.07
CA ASN A 255 4.99 25.66 16.26
C ASN A 255 5.01 24.53 17.31
N THR A 256 5.71 23.42 17.05
CA THR A 256 5.87 22.34 18.02
C THR A 256 6.96 22.70 19.02
N PHE A 257 6.57 23.21 20.19
CA PHE A 257 7.49 23.52 21.28
C PHE A 257 7.90 22.28 22.12
N TYR A 258 7.07 21.23 22.12
CA TYR A 258 7.32 19.96 22.80
C TYR A 258 6.90 18.79 21.91
N GLY A 259 7.74 17.76 21.81
CA GLY A 259 7.52 16.59 20.96
C GLY A 259 8.26 16.64 19.62
N ASP A 260 8.02 15.65 18.76
CA ASP A 260 8.64 15.59 17.43
C ASP A 260 8.03 16.65 16.51
N PRO A 261 8.79 17.63 16.00
CA PRO A 261 8.26 18.68 15.13
C PRO A 261 7.92 18.15 13.74
N ILE A 262 8.28 16.90 13.42
CA ILE A 262 8.11 16.29 12.11
C ILE A 262 6.72 15.64 12.03
N LEU A 263 5.85 16.19 11.20
CA LEU A 263 4.49 15.69 10.97
C LEU A 263 4.34 15.11 9.56
N PRO A 264 3.60 13.99 9.40
CA PRO A 264 3.28 13.47 8.08
C PRO A 264 2.35 14.43 7.33
N ILE A 265 2.55 14.52 6.01
CA ILE A 265 1.72 15.36 5.14
C ILE A 265 0.38 14.65 4.88
N GLY A 266 -0.71 15.41 4.68
CA GLY A 266 -2.04 14.86 4.35
C GLY A 266 -3.06 14.84 5.48
N GLY A 267 -2.67 15.28 6.68
CA GLY A 267 -3.59 15.55 7.79
C GLY A 267 -4.28 14.30 8.36
N THR A 268 -5.41 14.51 9.04
CA THR A 268 -6.15 13.45 9.74
C THR A 268 -6.75 12.42 8.78
N GLY A 269 -7.14 12.81 7.57
CA GLY A 269 -7.74 11.91 6.59
C GLY A 269 -6.85 10.72 6.21
N LEU A 270 -5.55 10.97 6.01
CA LEU A 270 -4.57 9.91 5.77
C LEU A 270 -4.42 9.00 6.99
N SER A 271 -4.35 9.62 8.18
CA SER A 271 -4.20 8.93 9.46
C SER A 271 -5.31 7.90 9.70
N HIS A 272 -6.57 8.24 9.42
CA HIS A 272 -7.71 7.36 9.64
C HIS A 272 -7.85 6.22 8.61
N LYS A 273 -7.11 6.27 7.50
CA LYS A 273 -7.15 5.25 6.44
C LYS A 273 -5.93 4.33 6.45
N SER A 274 -4.86 4.70 7.14
CA SER A 274 -3.73 3.80 7.38
C SER A 274 -4.10 2.79 8.47
N THR A 275 -3.85 1.50 8.23
CA THR A 275 -4.01 0.45 9.27
C THR A 275 -2.78 0.36 10.16
N TYR A 276 -1.60 0.50 9.54
CA TYR A 276 -0.33 0.63 10.24
C TYR A 276 0.35 1.92 9.80
N ARG A 277 0.90 2.68 10.74
CA ARG A 277 1.66 3.90 10.45
C ARG A 277 3.06 3.77 11.00
N VAL A 278 4.03 3.80 10.11
CA VAL A 278 5.43 3.58 10.42
C VAL A 278 6.24 4.81 10.07
N TYR A 279 6.98 5.32 11.05
CA TYR A 279 7.84 6.48 10.88
C TYR A 279 9.31 6.03 10.76
N PHE A 280 9.91 6.31 9.61
CA PHE A 280 11.35 6.13 9.38
C PHE A 280 12.14 7.41 9.65
N LYS A 281 13.06 7.32 10.62
CA LYS A 281 14.01 8.36 11.02
C LYS A 281 15.43 8.01 10.59
N LYS A 282 16.23 9.03 10.26
CA LYS A 282 17.67 8.87 10.05
C LYS A 282 18.39 8.80 11.40
N SER A 283 19.35 7.89 11.53
CA SER A 283 20.24 7.81 12.70
C SER A 283 21.64 7.43 12.25
N GLY A 284 22.42 8.43 11.81
CA GLY A 284 23.73 8.23 11.19
C GLY A 284 23.64 7.31 9.97
N ARG A 285 24.35 6.16 10.03
CA ARG A 285 24.29 5.13 8.98
C ARG A 285 23.16 4.12 9.16
N LYS A 286 22.61 4.03 10.37
CA LYS A 286 21.40 3.25 10.65
C LYS A 286 20.15 4.11 10.39
N ARG A 287 19.00 3.47 10.51
CA ARG A 287 17.68 4.07 10.50
C ARG A 287 16.92 3.57 11.72
N ILE A 288 15.92 4.34 12.14
CA ILE A 288 15.00 3.95 13.20
C ILE A 288 13.61 3.87 12.57
N GLY A 289 12.93 2.74 12.74
CA GLY A 289 11.53 2.56 12.39
C GLY A 289 10.69 2.60 13.66
N VAL A 290 9.67 3.44 13.69
CA VAL A 290 8.75 3.60 14.84
C VAL A 290 7.36 3.24 14.40
N MET A 291 6.70 2.30 15.09
CA MET A 291 5.27 2.04 14.92
C MET A 291 4.52 3.13 15.68
N VAL A 292 3.84 4.00 14.95
CA VAL A 292 3.15 5.17 15.50
C VAL A 292 1.70 4.88 15.79
N ASP A 293 1.06 4.10 14.91
CA ASP A 293 -0.35 3.75 14.99
C ASP A 293 -0.59 2.34 14.44
N SER A 294 -1.32 1.53 15.22
CA SER A 294 -1.74 0.17 14.90
C SER A 294 -2.90 -0.22 15.82
N SER A 295 -3.82 -1.03 15.33
CA SER A 295 -4.90 -1.59 16.13
C SER A 295 -4.48 -2.78 17.01
N GLU A 296 -3.30 -3.37 16.78
CA GLU A 296 -2.90 -4.66 17.37
C GLU A 296 -1.69 -4.56 18.29
N ILE A 297 -0.74 -3.69 17.95
CA ILE A 297 0.52 -3.56 18.69
C ILE A 297 0.69 -2.14 19.23
N GLY A 298 1.31 -2.06 20.41
CA GLY A 298 1.71 -0.79 20.99
C GLY A 298 2.84 -0.11 20.20
N GLN A 299 3.13 1.14 20.55
CA GLN A 299 4.25 1.87 19.96
C GLN A 299 5.57 1.18 20.31
N ILE A 300 6.29 0.77 19.27
CA ILE A 300 7.60 0.13 19.38
C ILE A 300 8.56 0.77 18.38
N GLU A 301 9.84 0.73 18.71
CA GLU A 301 10.92 1.24 17.87
C GLU A 301 11.93 0.14 17.59
N VAL A 302 12.45 0.12 16.36
CA VAL A 302 13.52 -0.79 15.94
C VAL A 302 14.57 -0.03 15.15
N MET A 303 15.83 -0.47 15.25
CA MET A 303 16.88 0.01 14.36
C MET A 303 17.05 -0.94 13.18
N PHE A 304 17.39 -0.38 12.01
CA PHE A 304 17.69 -1.16 10.81
C PHE A 304 18.75 -0.47 9.94
N GLY A 305 19.34 -1.23 9.02
CA GLY A 305 20.31 -0.74 8.04
C GLY A 305 19.75 -0.67 6.62
N LEU A 306 20.42 0.10 5.77
CA LEU A 306 20.21 0.09 4.32
C LEU A 306 21.50 -0.42 3.65
N HIS A 307 21.37 -1.43 2.79
CA HIS A 307 22.46 -2.09 2.10
C HIS A 307 22.05 -2.48 0.67
N GLU A 308 22.99 -2.95 -0.16
CA GLU A 308 22.71 -3.42 -1.51
C GLU A 308 21.74 -4.59 -1.54
N SER A 309 21.76 -5.47 -0.55
CA SER A 309 20.77 -6.55 -0.39
C SER A 309 19.38 -6.07 0.06
N GLY A 310 19.22 -4.79 0.40
CA GLY A 310 17.95 -4.21 0.85
C GLY A 310 18.03 -3.63 2.26
N ILE A 311 17.06 -3.99 3.09
CA ILE A 311 17.06 -3.68 4.52
C ILE A 311 17.81 -4.79 5.24
N ILE A 312 18.67 -4.43 6.20
CA ILE A 312 19.49 -5.38 6.96
C ILE A 312 19.38 -5.15 8.47
N GLU A 313 19.77 -6.16 9.23
CA GLU A 313 19.81 -6.11 10.70
C GLU A 313 20.81 -5.05 11.20
N PRO A 314 20.55 -4.41 12.36
CA PRO A 314 21.43 -3.38 12.89
C PRO A 314 22.83 -3.90 13.25
N GLU A 315 22.96 -5.18 13.61
CA GLU A 315 24.25 -5.84 13.89
C GLU A 315 25.07 -6.02 12.60
N GLU A 316 24.42 -6.28 11.47
CA GLU A 316 25.07 -6.44 10.18
C GLU A 316 25.66 -5.12 9.68
N VAL A 317 24.96 -4.00 9.92
CA VAL A 317 25.51 -2.65 9.69
C VAL A 317 26.83 -2.47 10.43
N GLU A 318 26.88 -2.85 11.71
CA GLU A 318 28.10 -2.71 12.52
C GLU A 318 29.23 -3.61 12.03
N ARG A 319 28.92 -4.81 11.54
CA ARG A 319 29.91 -5.73 10.96
C ARG A 319 30.54 -5.12 9.71
N LEU A 320 29.72 -4.66 8.76
CA LEU A 320 30.16 -4.04 7.51
C LEU A 320 30.98 -2.77 7.78
N GLU A 321 30.62 -2.00 8.80
CA GLU A 321 31.41 -0.83 9.19
C GLU A 321 32.80 -1.18 9.72
N LYS A 322 32.92 -2.24 10.53
CA LYS A 322 34.21 -2.73 11.04
C LYS A 322 35.08 -3.22 9.90
N GLU A 323 34.51 -3.96 8.95
CA GLU A 323 35.20 -4.44 7.75
C GLU A 323 35.71 -3.27 6.89
N ARG A 324 34.87 -2.27 6.63
CA ARG A 324 35.27 -1.07 5.87
C ARG A 324 36.37 -0.27 6.55
N LYS A 325 36.33 -0.13 7.88
CA LYS A 325 37.39 0.54 8.66
C LYS A 325 38.72 -0.23 8.59
N LYS A 326 38.68 -1.57 8.61
CA LYS A 326 39.86 -2.43 8.45
C LYS A 326 40.47 -2.29 7.05
N ALA A 327 39.65 -2.32 6.00
CA ALA A 327 40.12 -2.14 4.61
C ALA A 327 40.83 -0.78 4.42
N LYS A 328 40.23 0.31 4.90
CA LYS A 328 40.82 1.66 4.82
C LYS A 328 42.13 1.83 5.62
N ARG A 329 42.34 1.02 6.66
CA ARG A 329 43.63 1.01 7.39
C ARG A 329 44.69 0.32 6.55
N LYS A 330 44.38 -0.86 5.99
CA LYS A 330 45.28 -1.59 5.10
C LYS A 330 45.72 -0.78 3.88
N GLU A 331 44.81 0.01 3.28
CA GLU A 331 45.15 0.91 2.16
C GLU A 331 46.03 2.11 2.54
N LYS A 332 46.07 2.49 3.82
CA LYS A 332 46.94 3.59 4.31
C LYS A 332 48.32 3.11 4.75
N ASP A 333 48.45 1.82 5.01
CA ASP A 333 49.71 1.17 5.41
C ASP A 333 50.48 0.61 4.19
N LEU A 334 49.95 0.82 2.97
CA LEU A 334 50.51 0.50 1.65
C LEU A 334 50.92 1.78 0.92
#